data_AF-A0A533YUY0-F1
#
_entry.id   AF-A0A533YUY0-F1
#
_cell.length_a   1.000
_cell.length_b   1.000
_cell.length_c   1.000
_cell.angle_alpha   90.00
_cell.angle_beta   90.00
_cell.angle_gamma   90.00
#
_symmetry.space_group_name_H-M   'P 1'
#
loop_
_entity.id
_entity.type
_entity.pdbx_description
1 polymer ?
#
loop_
_entity_poly.entity_id
_entity_poly.type
_entity_poly.pdbx_seq_one_letter_code
_entity_poly.pdbx_strand_id
1 'polypeptide(L)'
;MTADSASALDCEPSDFVTGGGFIVFPNGAHGNFGVAGGCKNGAFWGHLEYVDHGSGLAPASAPTPFRVHGTEVIGYVSFDATTREFAGRAETNDPNHPTVTYCVRVTDNGEGQSGTGDFFGIELSNDSLFYFAFDTLVSGNIQPQKGNQPPNGVCFIPPP
;
A
#
# COMPACT_ATOMS: atom_id res chain seq x y z
N MET A 1 22.34 5.57 -33.32
CA MET A 1 21.18 5.76 -32.44
C MET A 1 20.73 4.38 -31.98
N THR A 2 21.23 3.92 -30.85
CA THR A 2 20.78 2.65 -30.24
C THR A 2 19.69 3.03 -29.26
N ALA A 3 18.45 2.69 -29.62
CA ALA A 3 17.35 2.69 -28.67
C ALA A 3 17.64 1.55 -27.68
N ASP A 4 18.04 1.91 -26.48
CA ASP A 4 18.05 0.97 -25.38
C ASP A 4 16.58 0.69 -25.04
N SER A 5 16.17 -0.54 -25.33
CA SER A 5 14.84 -1.02 -25.01
C SER A 5 14.79 -1.18 -23.51
N ALA A 6 14.06 -0.29 -22.82
CA ALA A 6 13.77 -0.40 -21.40
C ALA A 6 13.11 -1.76 -21.14
N SER A 7 13.92 -2.71 -20.69
CA SER A 7 13.49 -4.03 -20.27
C SER A 7 12.64 -3.84 -19.03
N ALA A 8 11.33 -4.03 -19.17
CA ALA A 8 10.45 -4.23 -18.04
C ALA A 8 10.95 -5.46 -17.25
N LEU A 9 11.40 -5.26 -16.00
CA LEU A 9 11.40 -6.18 -14.84
C LEU A 9 12.51 -5.92 -13.80
N ASP A 10 13.47 -5.02 -14.04
CA ASP A 10 14.51 -4.75 -13.04
C ASP A 10 14.06 -3.71 -12.00
N CYS A 11 13.86 -4.19 -10.77
CA CYS A 11 13.49 -3.41 -9.60
C CYS A 11 14.75 -2.72 -9.03
N GLU A 12 14.82 -1.37 -9.04
CA GLU A 12 16.00 -0.61 -8.58
C GLU A 12 16.34 -0.89 -7.11
N PRO A 13 17.45 -1.58 -6.77
CA PRO A 13 17.69 -2.18 -5.44
C PRO A 13 17.88 -1.18 -4.27
N SER A 14 17.69 0.12 -4.49
CA SER A 14 17.90 1.19 -3.52
C SER A 14 16.62 1.92 -3.08
N ASP A 15 15.46 1.64 -3.68
CA ASP A 15 14.20 2.29 -3.32
C ASP A 15 13.27 1.35 -2.54
N PHE A 16 12.82 1.82 -1.38
CA PHE A 16 11.79 1.12 -0.61
C PHE A 16 11.07 2.08 0.34
N VAL A 17 9.89 1.69 0.79
CA VAL A 17 9.16 2.35 1.87
C VAL A 17 8.87 1.36 2.97
N THR A 18 8.89 1.85 4.19
CA THR A 18 8.33 1.16 5.35
C THR A 18 7.38 2.09 6.07
N GLY A 19 6.38 1.54 6.73
CA GLY A 19 5.54 2.33 7.60
C GLY A 19 4.52 1.52 8.34
N GLY A 20 3.79 2.21 9.21
CA GLY A 20 2.71 1.63 9.97
C GLY A 20 1.97 2.71 10.73
N GLY A 21 0.72 2.43 11.09
CA GLY A 21 -0.12 3.42 11.74
C GLY A 21 -1.59 3.04 11.68
N PHE A 22 -2.43 4.06 11.76
CA PHE A 22 -3.86 3.89 11.53
C PHE A 22 -4.51 5.13 10.93
N ILE A 23 -5.55 4.86 10.14
CA ILE A 23 -6.54 5.83 9.67
C ILE A 23 -7.81 5.70 10.50
N VAL A 24 -8.61 6.78 10.59
CA VAL A 24 -9.88 6.79 11.32
C VAL A 24 -11.02 7.05 10.35
N PHE A 25 -12.03 6.17 10.38
CA PHE A 25 -13.20 6.28 9.51
C PHE A 25 -14.24 7.27 10.08
N PRO A 26 -15.20 7.75 9.25
CA PRO A 26 -16.24 8.68 9.72
C PRO A 26 -17.09 8.17 10.90
N ASN A 27 -17.19 6.85 11.07
CA ASN A 27 -17.91 6.21 12.17
C ASN A 27 -17.06 6.03 13.44
N GLY A 28 -15.80 6.49 13.45
CA GLY A 28 -14.86 6.37 14.56
C GLY A 28 -14.14 5.02 14.67
N ALA A 29 -14.46 4.05 13.81
CA ALA A 29 -13.63 2.85 13.67
C ALA A 29 -12.27 3.21 13.05
N HIS A 30 -11.32 2.29 13.10
CA HIS A 30 -9.98 2.51 12.57
C HIS A 30 -9.52 1.36 11.67
N GLY A 31 -8.65 1.69 10.72
CA GLY A 31 -7.90 0.74 9.91
C GLY A 31 -6.43 0.77 10.33
N ASN A 32 -5.95 -0.28 10.97
CA ASN A 32 -4.53 -0.41 11.32
C ASN A 32 -3.76 -1.05 10.16
N PHE A 33 -2.52 -0.61 9.94
CA PHE A 33 -1.67 -1.22 8.95
C PHE A 33 -0.20 -1.29 9.37
N GLY A 34 0.50 -2.25 8.78
CA GLY A 34 1.96 -2.32 8.71
C GLY A 34 2.36 -2.64 7.28
N VAL A 35 3.32 -1.90 6.74
CA VAL A 35 3.71 -2.02 5.35
C VAL A 35 5.22 -1.97 5.15
N ALA A 36 5.67 -2.73 4.18
CA ALA A 36 6.89 -2.46 3.47
C ALA A 36 6.69 -2.75 1.98
N GLY A 37 7.30 -1.96 1.12
CA GLY A 37 7.27 -2.19 -0.33
C GLY A 37 8.50 -1.59 -0.96
N GLY A 38 9.11 -2.28 -1.92
CA GLY A 38 10.31 -1.79 -2.55
C GLY A 38 11.02 -2.83 -3.39
N CYS A 39 12.25 -2.48 -3.71
CA CYS A 39 13.18 -3.27 -4.47
C CYS A 39 14.40 -3.58 -3.60
N LYS A 40 14.72 -4.86 -3.41
CA LYS A 40 15.97 -5.28 -2.76
C LYS A 40 16.64 -6.34 -3.60
N ASN A 41 17.94 -6.17 -3.85
CA ASN A 41 18.75 -7.12 -4.63
C ASN A 41 18.16 -7.46 -6.01
N GLY A 42 17.54 -6.48 -6.69
CA GLY A 42 16.94 -6.66 -8.02
C GLY A 42 15.56 -7.36 -8.02
N ALA A 43 14.97 -7.61 -6.85
CA ALA A 43 13.66 -8.24 -6.72
C ALA A 43 12.70 -7.38 -5.88
N PHE A 44 11.39 -7.53 -6.15
CA PHE A 44 10.37 -6.96 -5.28
C PHE A 44 10.48 -7.53 -3.86
N TRP A 45 10.32 -6.65 -2.87
CA TRP A 45 10.42 -6.96 -1.47
C TRP A 45 9.37 -6.17 -0.68
N GLY A 46 8.79 -6.82 0.32
CA GLY A 46 7.89 -6.14 1.23
C GLY A 46 6.84 -7.07 1.84
N HIS A 47 5.86 -6.46 2.49
CA HIS A 47 4.70 -7.11 3.07
C HIS A 47 3.57 -6.08 3.26
N LEU A 48 2.37 -6.60 3.52
CA LEU A 48 1.22 -5.82 3.94
C LEU A 48 0.53 -6.56 5.09
N GLU A 49 0.22 -5.85 6.16
CA GLU A 49 -0.78 -6.24 7.14
C GLU A 49 -1.80 -5.13 7.23
N TYR A 50 -3.09 -5.49 7.17
CA TYR A 50 -4.17 -4.53 7.33
C TYR A 50 -5.33 -5.13 8.12
N VAL A 51 -5.86 -4.35 9.05
CA VAL A 51 -7.00 -4.72 9.89
C VAL A 51 -8.00 -3.57 9.96
N ASP A 52 -9.18 -3.78 9.41
CA ASP A 52 -10.33 -2.89 9.53
C ASP A 52 -11.18 -3.31 10.73
N HIS A 53 -11.30 -2.43 11.72
CA HIS A 53 -11.99 -2.67 12.98
C HIS A 53 -13.50 -2.37 12.95
N GLY A 54 -14.10 -2.15 11.78
CA GLY A 54 -15.55 -1.98 11.63
C GLY A 54 -15.95 -0.69 10.93
N SER A 55 -15.23 -0.28 9.89
CA SER A 55 -15.57 0.87 9.04
C SER A 55 -16.94 0.76 8.37
N GLY A 56 -17.41 -0.48 8.14
CA GLY A 56 -18.57 -0.77 7.30
C GLY A 56 -18.28 -0.72 5.79
N LEU A 57 -17.01 -0.51 5.38
CA LEU A 57 -16.55 -0.52 3.99
C LEU A 57 -16.27 -1.93 3.46
N ALA A 58 -16.01 -2.89 4.34
CA ALA A 58 -15.77 -4.28 3.96
C ALA A 58 -16.99 -4.88 3.25
N PRO A 59 -16.81 -5.89 2.37
CA PRO A 59 -17.94 -6.64 1.82
C PRO A 59 -18.86 -7.11 2.95
N ALA A 60 -20.17 -7.13 2.71
CA ALA A 60 -21.15 -7.53 3.73
C ALA A 60 -20.92 -8.95 4.28
N SER A 61 -20.18 -9.79 3.54
CA SER A 61 -19.78 -11.14 3.94
C SER A 61 -18.53 -11.20 4.81
N ALA A 62 -17.73 -10.14 4.84
CA ALA A 62 -16.47 -10.12 5.57
C ALA A 62 -16.71 -10.11 7.09
N PRO A 63 -15.93 -10.86 7.88
CA PRO A 63 -15.97 -10.75 9.34
C PRO A 63 -15.49 -9.38 9.80
N THR A 64 -15.95 -8.95 10.98
CA THR A 64 -15.36 -7.82 11.72
C THR A 64 -14.53 -8.35 12.89
N PRO A 65 -13.22 -8.04 12.98
CA PRO A 65 -12.47 -7.19 12.06
C PRO A 65 -12.15 -7.90 10.74
N PHE A 66 -12.13 -7.12 9.65
CA PHE A 66 -11.71 -7.58 8.32
C PHE A 66 -10.19 -7.49 8.23
N ARG A 67 -9.54 -8.55 7.79
CA ARG A 67 -8.08 -8.72 7.83
C ARG A 67 -7.54 -9.03 6.44
N VAL A 68 -6.40 -8.43 6.12
CA VAL A 68 -5.66 -8.66 4.88
C VAL A 68 -4.20 -8.93 5.23
N HIS A 69 -3.68 -10.05 4.73
CA HIS A 69 -2.30 -10.48 4.88
C HIS A 69 -1.65 -10.56 3.50
N GLY A 70 -0.72 -9.65 3.22
CA GLY A 70 0.05 -9.62 1.99
C GLY A 70 1.03 -10.78 1.91
N THR A 71 0.90 -11.61 0.89
CA THR A 71 1.72 -12.80 0.68
C THR A 71 2.85 -12.57 -0.32
N GLU A 72 2.74 -11.57 -1.18
CA GLU A 72 3.72 -11.28 -2.22
C GLU A 72 3.63 -9.81 -2.67
N VAL A 73 4.77 -9.14 -2.89
CA VAL A 73 4.85 -7.87 -3.62
C VAL A 73 5.19 -8.17 -5.08
N ILE A 74 4.38 -7.65 -6.01
CA ILE A 74 4.51 -7.90 -7.45
C ILE A 74 4.73 -6.63 -8.28
N GLY A 75 4.63 -5.46 -7.65
CA GLY A 75 4.85 -4.18 -8.29
C GLY A 75 5.24 -3.11 -7.25
N TYR A 76 6.12 -2.22 -7.64
CA TYR A 76 6.57 -1.09 -6.83
C TYR A 76 6.90 0.10 -7.73
N VAL A 77 6.47 1.29 -7.32
CA VAL A 77 6.67 2.53 -8.07
C VAL A 77 6.93 3.68 -7.11
N SER A 78 7.88 4.51 -7.50
CA SER A 78 8.14 5.80 -6.87
C SER A 78 7.48 6.89 -7.68
N PHE A 79 6.47 7.54 -7.09
CA PHE A 79 5.70 8.58 -7.78
C PHE A 79 6.43 9.92 -7.73
N ASP A 80 6.95 10.28 -6.55
CA ASP A 80 7.76 11.47 -6.30
C ASP A 80 8.75 11.23 -5.14
N ALA A 81 9.27 12.30 -4.53
CA ALA A 81 10.24 12.19 -3.45
C ALA A 81 9.69 11.50 -2.18
N THR A 82 8.39 11.59 -1.92
CA THR A 82 7.78 11.16 -0.66
C THR A 82 6.68 10.11 -0.84
N THR A 83 6.15 9.96 -2.05
CA THR A 83 5.04 9.06 -2.36
C THR A 83 5.54 7.77 -3.01
N ARG A 84 5.06 6.64 -2.51
CA ARG A 84 5.28 5.30 -3.08
C ARG A 84 3.97 4.58 -3.29
N GLU A 85 3.93 3.77 -4.35
CA GLU A 85 2.89 2.80 -4.58
C GLU A 85 3.48 1.40 -4.68
N PHE A 86 2.77 0.41 -4.18
CA PHE A 86 3.13 -0.98 -4.40
C PHE A 86 1.90 -1.87 -4.43
N ALA A 87 1.99 -2.90 -5.25
CA ALA A 87 0.94 -3.87 -5.48
C ALA A 87 1.42 -5.27 -5.14
N GLY A 88 0.48 -6.15 -4.83
CA GLY A 88 0.79 -7.49 -4.40
C GLY A 88 -0.40 -8.43 -4.35
N ARG A 89 -0.14 -9.65 -3.90
CA ARG A 89 -1.17 -10.65 -3.58
C ARG A 89 -1.39 -10.68 -2.08
N ALA A 90 -2.63 -10.89 -1.67
CA ALA A 90 -2.97 -11.05 -0.26
C ALA A 90 -4.01 -12.14 -0.04
N GLU A 91 -4.04 -12.65 1.18
CA GLU A 91 -5.10 -13.47 1.72
C GLU A 91 -5.99 -12.63 2.64
N THR A 92 -7.30 -12.90 2.65
CA THR A 92 -8.23 -12.23 3.56
C THR A 92 -9.03 -13.23 4.39
N ASN A 93 -9.64 -12.75 5.47
CA ASN A 93 -10.61 -13.54 6.24
C ASN A 93 -12.05 -13.46 5.70
N ASP A 94 -12.29 -12.86 4.52
CA ASP A 94 -13.58 -12.90 3.85
C ASP A 94 -13.70 -14.18 3.01
N PRO A 95 -14.66 -15.08 3.30
CA PRO A 95 -14.84 -16.31 2.54
C PRO A 95 -15.18 -16.09 1.06
N ASN A 96 -15.70 -14.92 0.67
CA ASN A 96 -15.98 -14.59 -0.73
C ASN A 96 -14.76 -14.02 -1.47
N HIS A 97 -13.77 -13.52 -0.72
CA HIS A 97 -12.57 -12.89 -1.25
C HIS A 97 -11.30 -13.45 -0.58
N PRO A 98 -11.08 -14.79 -0.55
CA PRO A 98 -10.01 -15.40 0.23
C PRO A 98 -8.60 -15.09 -0.29
N THR A 99 -8.48 -14.79 -1.58
CA THR A 99 -7.23 -14.35 -2.23
C THR A 99 -7.53 -13.17 -3.12
N VAL A 100 -6.74 -12.10 -3.00
CA VAL A 100 -7.00 -10.82 -3.66
C VAL A 100 -5.70 -10.20 -4.18
N THR A 101 -5.83 -9.25 -5.10
CA THR A 101 -4.76 -8.29 -5.42
C THR A 101 -4.96 -7.07 -4.52
N TYR A 102 -3.87 -6.56 -3.95
CA TYR A 102 -3.88 -5.29 -3.25
C TYR A 102 -3.06 -4.25 -4.02
N CYS A 103 -3.43 -2.98 -3.84
CA CYS A 103 -2.60 -1.84 -4.19
C CYS A 103 -2.57 -0.87 -3.00
N VAL A 104 -1.39 -0.43 -2.60
CA VAL A 104 -1.19 0.49 -1.49
C VAL A 104 -0.46 1.72 -1.98
N ARG A 105 -0.95 2.90 -1.58
CA ARG A 105 -0.24 4.17 -1.72
C ARG A 105 0.08 4.72 -0.34
N VAL A 106 1.31 5.18 -0.17
CA VAL A 106 1.77 5.84 1.05
C VAL A 106 2.55 7.10 0.72
N THR A 107 2.41 8.14 1.53
CA THR A 107 3.14 9.40 1.41
C THR A 107 3.67 9.82 2.77
N ASP A 108 4.97 10.15 2.82
CA ASP A 108 5.59 10.84 3.97
C ASP A 108 5.43 12.35 3.80
N ASN A 109 4.68 13.00 4.69
CA ASN A 109 4.42 14.44 4.60
C ASN A 109 5.40 15.28 5.46
N GLY A 110 6.46 14.66 5.99
CA GLY A 110 7.57 15.33 6.63
C GLY A 110 7.32 15.71 8.09
N GLU A 111 6.38 15.05 8.77
CA GLU A 111 6.01 15.34 10.17
C GLU A 111 6.97 14.74 11.22
N GLY A 112 8.06 14.12 10.77
CA GLY A 112 9.06 13.52 11.64
C GLY A 112 8.55 12.22 12.29
N GLN A 113 9.06 11.89 13.48
CA GLN A 113 8.87 10.56 14.07
C GLN A 113 7.43 10.21 14.48
N SER A 114 6.53 11.21 14.57
CA SER A 114 5.11 10.96 14.91
C SER A 114 4.25 10.54 13.72
N GLY A 115 4.70 10.82 12.49
CA GLY A 115 4.01 10.51 11.23
C GLY A 115 2.55 10.97 11.12
N THR A 116 2.07 11.78 12.07
CA THR A 116 0.72 12.32 12.04
C THR A 116 0.61 13.27 10.86
N GLY A 117 -0.28 12.97 9.92
CA GLY A 117 -0.39 13.72 8.66
C GLY A 117 0.14 12.96 7.44
N ASP A 118 0.95 11.91 7.63
CA ASP A 118 1.31 10.98 6.54
C ASP A 118 0.06 10.37 5.91
N PHE A 119 0.16 9.86 4.68
CA PHE A 119 -0.96 9.27 3.98
C PHE A 119 -0.87 7.74 3.90
N PHE A 120 -2.02 7.07 4.05
CA PHE A 120 -2.18 5.67 3.68
C PHE A 120 -3.47 5.48 2.87
N GLY A 121 -3.37 4.73 1.79
CA GLY A 121 -4.51 4.23 1.01
C GLY A 121 -4.31 2.77 0.61
N ILE A 122 -5.41 2.03 0.57
CA ILE A 122 -5.46 0.62 0.16
C ILE A 122 -6.65 0.36 -0.76
N GLU A 123 -6.39 -0.36 -1.85
CA GLU A 123 -7.37 -0.94 -2.76
C GLU A 123 -7.25 -2.47 -2.70
N LEU A 124 -8.39 -3.17 -2.67
CA LEU A 124 -8.44 -4.62 -2.85
C LEU A 124 -9.35 -4.99 -4.01
N SER A 125 -8.89 -5.90 -4.85
CA SER A 125 -9.60 -6.36 -6.03
C SER A 125 -9.44 -7.86 -6.28
N ASN A 126 -10.47 -8.44 -6.90
CA ASN A 126 -10.36 -9.67 -7.68
C ASN A 126 -10.47 -9.29 -9.15
N ASP A 127 -11.62 -9.58 -9.77
CA ASP A 127 -11.94 -9.12 -11.14
C ASP A 127 -12.46 -7.68 -11.16
N SER A 128 -12.81 -7.13 -9.99
CA SER A 128 -13.26 -5.75 -9.80
C SER A 128 -12.84 -5.26 -8.42
N LEU A 129 -12.72 -3.94 -8.27
CA LEU A 129 -12.50 -3.29 -6.98
C LEU A 129 -13.70 -3.58 -6.06
N PHE A 130 -13.44 -4.11 -4.87
CA PHE A 130 -14.50 -4.40 -3.89
C PHE A 130 -14.27 -3.72 -2.54
N TYR A 131 -13.06 -3.24 -2.27
CA TYR A 131 -12.72 -2.53 -1.04
C TYR A 131 -11.74 -1.40 -1.33
N PHE A 132 -11.98 -0.26 -0.69
CA PHE A 132 -11.13 0.92 -0.82
C PHE A 132 -11.20 1.75 0.46
N ALA A 133 -10.04 2.09 1.01
CA ALA A 133 -9.93 2.94 2.19
C ALA A 133 -8.68 3.80 2.10
N PHE A 134 -8.77 5.06 2.53
CA PHE A 134 -7.63 5.95 2.61
C PHE A 134 -7.91 7.08 3.61
N ASP A 135 -6.86 7.59 4.25
CA ASP A 135 -6.87 8.85 4.99
C ASP A 135 -5.43 9.24 5.35
N THR A 136 -5.30 10.42 5.96
CA THR A 136 -4.12 10.80 6.72
C THR A 136 -4.02 10.04 8.04
N LEU A 137 -2.79 9.78 8.48
CA LEU A 137 -2.52 9.05 9.71
C LEU A 137 -2.81 9.94 10.90
N VAL A 138 -3.61 9.43 11.82
CA VAL A 138 -3.78 10.05 13.14
C VAL A 138 -2.53 9.79 14.00
N SER A 139 -1.90 8.63 13.83
CA SER A 139 -0.57 8.30 14.37
C SER A 139 0.05 7.17 13.55
N GLY A 140 1.38 7.15 13.50
CA GLY A 140 2.13 6.17 12.71
C GLY A 140 3.44 6.77 12.25
N ASN A 141 4.01 6.21 11.19
CA ASN A 141 5.06 6.86 10.41
C ASN A 141 5.23 6.16 9.07
N ILE A 142 5.32 6.92 7.98
CA ILE A 142 5.73 6.47 6.65
C ILE A 142 7.15 6.97 6.41
N GLN A 143 8.04 6.08 5.97
CA GLN A 143 9.45 6.38 5.78
C GLN A 143 9.95 5.80 4.45
N PRO A 144 9.95 6.60 3.38
CA PRO A 144 10.59 6.27 2.11
C PRO A 144 12.11 6.36 2.24
N GLN A 145 12.81 5.34 1.75
CA GLN A 145 14.25 5.35 1.54
C GLN A 145 14.54 5.39 0.04
N LYS A 146 15.35 6.37 -0.37
CA LYS A 146 15.46 6.78 -1.76
C LYS A 146 16.30 5.84 -2.62
N GLY A 147 15.66 5.31 -3.67
CA GLY A 147 16.26 4.98 -4.97
C GLY A 147 15.63 5.85 -6.07
N ASN A 148 16.06 5.72 -7.31
CA ASN A 148 15.63 6.58 -8.42
C ASN A 148 14.85 5.76 -9.45
N GLN A 149 13.50 5.81 -9.42
CA GLN A 149 12.67 5.24 -10.50
C GLN A 149 11.73 6.31 -11.09
N PRO A 150 11.56 6.35 -12.44
CA PRO A 150 10.56 7.19 -13.08
C PRO A 150 9.14 6.62 -12.88
N PRO A 151 8.09 7.47 -12.82
CA PRO A 151 6.74 7.04 -12.49
C PRO A 151 6.02 6.34 -13.66
N ASN A 152 5.41 5.19 -13.37
CA ASN A 152 4.21 4.68 -14.04
C ASN A 152 3.31 4.12 -12.93
N GLY A 153 2.27 4.84 -12.51
CA GLY A 153 1.44 4.45 -11.36
C GLY A 153 0.83 3.05 -11.50
N VAL A 154 0.70 2.35 -10.37
CA VAL A 154 0.12 0.99 -10.30
C VAL A 154 -1.26 0.97 -9.64
N CYS A 155 -1.65 2.03 -8.91
CA CYS A 155 -2.94 2.11 -8.22
C CYS A 155 -3.86 3.20 -8.82
N PHE A 156 -5.16 3.08 -8.53
CA PHE A 156 -6.15 4.14 -8.81
C PHE A 156 -6.50 4.98 -7.57
N ILE A 157 -5.56 5.11 -6.64
CA ILE A 157 -5.72 5.90 -5.41
C ILE A 157 -5.55 7.39 -5.78
N PRO A 158 -6.45 8.31 -5.37
CA PRO A 158 -6.26 9.74 -5.60
C PRO A 158 -5.04 10.26 -4.80
N PRO A 159 -4.35 11.29 -5.28
CA PRO A 159 -3.35 11.98 -4.46
C PRO A 159 -4.03 12.62 -3.23
N PRO A 160 -3.29 12.82 -2.13
CA PRO A 160 -3.78 13.58 -0.98
C PRO A 160 -4.19 15.02 -1.36
#